data_AF-A0A3D0MSV3-F1
#
_entry.id   AF-A0A3D0MSV3-F1
#
_cell.length_a   1.000
_cell.length_b   1.000
_cell.length_c   1.000
_cell.angle_alpha   90.00
_cell.angle_beta   90.00
_cell.angle_gamma   90.00
#
_symmetry.space_group_name_H-M   'P 1'
#
loop_
_entity.id
_entity.type
_entity.pdbx_description
1 polymer ?
#
loop_
_entity_poly.entity_id
_entity_poly.type
_entity_poly.pdbx_seq_one_letter_code
_entity_poly.pdbx_strand_id
1 'polypeptide(L)'
;MLSENVEKRQVCPSCGARNEGKTAYCAYCGTMLPKVQSVEGATEGVIAIKLPGERIAFKRISVGLVLFLSIITLGVYPAFWVFLRRNSFNQLKVSEKIQDWLALLPLILWGVSFVLGANEGEGEQILALLSFVTWVFLSFKMRKMLREYVAGFADEEALKSVARSGIMTFFFLIFYIQYHINRLIDIGVFKRAN
;
A
#
# COMPACT_ATOMS: atom_id res chain seq x y z
N MET A 1 -9.30 30.99 -35.46
CA MET A 1 -9.49 29.86 -34.53
C MET A 1 -8.20 29.05 -34.49
N LEU A 2 -7.34 29.28 -33.51
CA LEU A 2 -6.22 28.40 -33.16
C LEU A 2 -6.09 28.56 -31.65
N SER A 3 -6.82 27.75 -30.90
CA SER A 3 -6.63 27.65 -29.46
C SER A 3 -5.24 27.07 -29.23
N GLU A 4 -4.29 27.89 -28.77
CA GLU A 4 -3.03 27.41 -28.22
C GLU A 4 -3.33 26.43 -27.10
N ASN A 5 -3.26 25.14 -27.43
CA ASN A 5 -3.20 24.07 -26.46
C ASN A 5 -1.83 24.18 -25.82
N VAL A 6 -1.69 25.02 -24.78
CA VAL A 6 -0.49 25.03 -23.94
C VAL A 6 -0.40 23.66 -23.29
N GLU A 7 0.31 22.76 -23.95
CA GLU A 7 0.53 21.40 -23.50
C GLU A 7 1.37 21.47 -22.22
N LYS A 8 0.68 21.40 -21.06
CA LYS A 8 1.31 21.58 -19.76
C LYS A 8 2.34 20.48 -19.52
N ARG A 9 3.63 20.77 -19.67
CA ARG A 9 4.70 19.80 -19.38
C ARG A 9 4.99 19.74 -17.88
N GLN A 10 4.99 18.53 -17.32
CA GLN A 10 5.30 18.27 -15.91
C GLN A 10 6.69 17.66 -15.76
N VAL A 11 7.47 18.12 -14.78
CA VAL A 11 8.80 17.53 -14.48
C VAL A 11 8.65 16.41 -13.46
N CYS A 12 9.26 15.26 -13.76
CA CYS A 12 9.25 14.11 -12.87
C CYS A 12 10.08 14.39 -11.61
N PRO A 13 9.53 14.20 -10.40
CA PRO A 13 10.26 14.42 -9.14
C PRO A 13 11.25 13.29 -8.79
N SER A 14 11.34 12.26 -9.63
CA SER A 14 12.24 11.11 -9.45
C SER A 14 13.50 11.23 -10.29
N CYS A 15 13.34 11.51 -11.60
CA CYS A 15 14.45 11.55 -12.56
C CYS A 15 14.65 12.93 -13.22
N GLY A 16 13.78 13.90 -13.00
CA GLY A 16 13.87 15.23 -13.62
C GLY A 16 13.37 15.32 -15.07
N ALA A 17 12.91 14.22 -15.67
CA ALA A 17 12.44 14.23 -17.06
C ALA A 17 11.15 15.04 -17.25
N ARG A 18 11.00 15.70 -18.40
CA ARG A 18 9.80 16.46 -18.79
C ARG A 18 8.80 15.51 -19.46
N ASN A 19 7.61 15.37 -18.89
CA ASN A 19 6.53 14.54 -19.40
C ASN A 19 5.38 15.42 -19.91
N GLU A 20 4.61 14.90 -20.86
CA GLU A 20 3.39 15.51 -21.35
C GLU A 20 2.34 15.62 -20.23
N GLY A 21 1.53 16.67 -20.28
CA GLY A 21 0.49 16.93 -19.29
C GLY A 21 -0.62 15.92 -19.42
N LYS A 22 -1.00 15.29 -18.29
CA LYS A 22 -2.00 14.20 -18.12
C LYS A 22 -1.44 12.77 -18.12
N THR A 23 -0.13 12.56 -18.17
CA THR A 23 0.42 11.21 -17.99
C THR A 23 0.44 10.79 -16.52
N ALA A 24 -0.10 9.61 -16.21
CA ALA A 24 -0.13 9.04 -14.85
C ALA A 24 1.24 8.51 -14.38
N TYR A 25 2.14 8.22 -15.32
CA TYR A 25 3.49 7.70 -15.07
C TYR A 25 4.51 8.44 -15.94
N CYS A 26 5.73 8.55 -15.45
CA CYS A 26 6.83 9.10 -16.22
C CYS A 26 7.23 8.14 -17.35
N ALA A 27 7.29 8.64 -18.59
CA ALA A 27 7.68 7.87 -19.77
C ALA A 27 9.14 7.39 -19.74
N TYR A 28 9.98 8.03 -18.92
CA TYR A 28 11.43 7.78 -18.88
C TYR A 28 11.86 6.88 -17.72
N CYS A 29 11.24 7.01 -16.54
CA CYS A 29 11.64 6.25 -15.35
C CYS A 29 10.50 5.41 -14.73
N GLY A 30 9.28 5.49 -15.24
CA GLY A 30 8.12 4.74 -14.72
C GLY A 30 7.58 5.21 -13.37
N THR A 31 8.14 6.27 -12.76
CA THR A 31 7.63 6.80 -11.49
C THR A 31 6.21 7.34 -11.68
N MET A 32 5.32 7.04 -10.72
CA MET A 32 3.97 7.60 -10.71
C MET A 32 4.01 9.12 -10.56
N LEU A 33 3.24 9.83 -11.38
CA LEU A 33 3.18 11.28 -11.38
C LEU A 33 1.94 11.76 -10.60
N PRO A 34 2.07 12.82 -9.79
CA PRO A 34 0.94 13.47 -9.13
C PRO A 34 0.05 14.22 -10.12
N LYS A 35 -1.19 14.49 -9.73
CA LYS A 35 -2.16 15.30 -10.49
C LYS A 35 -1.58 16.68 -10.82
N VAL A 36 -1.57 17.04 -12.10
CA VAL A 36 -1.26 18.40 -12.55
C VAL A 36 -2.42 19.31 -12.18
N GLN A 37 -2.40 19.92 -10.99
CA GLN A 37 -3.34 20.99 -10.67
C GLN A 37 -3.01 22.20 -11.53
N SER A 38 -4.00 22.78 -12.20
CA SER A 38 -3.82 24.01 -12.96
C SER A 38 -3.41 25.11 -12.00
N VAL A 39 -2.13 25.51 -12.05
CA VAL A 39 -1.68 26.73 -11.38
C VAL A 39 -2.27 27.90 -12.15
N GLU A 40 -3.33 28.51 -11.63
CA GLU A 40 -3.83 29.80 -12.11
C GLU A 40 -2.73 30.84 -11.85
N GLY A 41 -2.11 31.36 -12.92
CA GLY A 41 -1.06 32.36 -12.85
C GLY A 41 0.36 31.89 -13.17
N ALA A 42 0.57 30.68 -13.68
CA ALA A 42 1.88 30.29 -14.21
C ALA A 42 2.08 30.90 -15.61
N THR A 43 2.92 31.94 -15.68
CA THR A 43 3.59 32.34 -16.93
C THR A 43 4.31 31.13 -17.53
N GLU A 44 4.35 31.08 -18.86
CA GLU A 44 4.79 29.93 -19.66
C GLU A 44 5.95 29.12 -19.04
N GLY A 45 5.73 27.79 -18.94
CA GLY A 45 6.81 26.83 -18.79
C GLY A 45 6.87 26.11 -17.44
N VAL A 46 6.53 24.82 -17.49
CA VAL A 46 6.97 23.77 -16.56
C VAL A 46 6.48 23.90 -15.10
N ILE A 47 5.46 23.12 -14.74
CA ILE A 47 5.01 22.98 -13.36
C ILE A 47 5.88 21.90 -12.68
N ALA A 48 6.65 22.28 -11.66
CA ALA A 48 7.35 21.35 -10.79
C ALA A 48 6.35 20.76 -9.77
N ILE A 49 5.85 19.55 -10.04
CA ILE A 49 4.86 18.93 -9.15
C ILE A 49 5.59 18.08 -8.12
N LYS A 50 5.45 18.47 -6.85
CA LYS A 50 6.01 17.75 -5.71
C LYS A 50 5.05 16.59 -5.38
N LEU A 51 5.58 15.36 -5.31
CA LEU A 51 4.90 14.27 -4.59
C LEU A 51 4.57 14.76 -3.17
N PRO A 52 3.55 14.20 -2.48
CA PRO A 52 3.26 14.54 -1.09
C PRO A 52 4.56 14.60 -0.28
N GLY A 53 4.73 15.69 0.48
CA GLY A 53 5.93 15.97 1.26
C GLY A 53 6.35 14.77 2.11
N GLU A 54 7.65 14.48 2.07
CA GLU A 54 8.34 13.33 2.68
C GLU A 54 7.78 11.96 2.24
N ARG A 55 8.48 11.30 1.30
CA ARG A 55 8.14 9.93 0.87
C ARG A 55 8.30 8.97 2.05
N ILE A 56 7.21 8.32 2.43
CA ILE A 56 7.19 7.37 3.55
C ILE A 56 8.04 6.14 3.21
N ALA A 57 8.85 5.71 4.17
CA ALA A 57 9.77 4.60 3.99
C ALA A 57 9.08 3.25 4.25
N PHE A 58 9.13 2.37 3.25
CA PHE A 58 8.70 0.97 3.36
C PHE A 58 9.84 0.03 3.01
N LYS A 59 10.00 -1.04 3.79
CA LYS A 59 10.92 -2.12 3.46
C LYS A 59 10.33 -2.98 2.33
N ARG A 60 11.07 -3.10 1.23
CA ARG A 60 10.77 -4.00 0.10
C ARG A 60 11.11 -5.43 0.50
N ILE A 61 10.12 -6.33 0.49
CA ILE A 61 10.30 -7.73 0.85
C ILE A 61 9.63 -8.57 -0.24
N SER A 62 10.32 -9.58 -0.79
CA SER A 62 9.73 -10.40 -1.83
C SER A 62 8.48 -11.12 -1.32
N VAL A 63 7.44 -11.19 -2.16
CA VAL A 63 6.18 -11.86 -1.81
C VAL A 63 6.42 -13.36 -1.59
N GLY A 64 7.29 -13.97 -2.40
CA GLY A 64 7.72 -15.35 -2.23
C GLY A 64 8.39 -15.63 -0.89
N LEU A 65 9.22 -14.72 -0.38
CA LEU A 65 9.82 -14.86 0.96
C LEU A 65 8.76 -14.78 2.05
N VAL A 66 7.81 -13.85 1.93
CA VAL A 66 6.70 -13.74 2.90
C VAL A 66 5.87 -15.01 2.89
N LEU A 67 5.53 -15.56 1.73
CA LEU A 67 4.84 -16.84 1.58
C LEU A 67 5.63 -18.00 2.19
N PHE A 68 6.91 -18.13 1.84
CA PHE A 68 7.80 -19.17 2.36
C PHE A 68 7.91 -19.14 3.89
N LEU A 69 8.14 -17.96 4.48
CA LEU A 69 8.18 -17.81 5.93
C LEU A 69 6.83 -18.08 6.59
N SER A 70 5.72 -17.82 5.90
CA SER A 70 4.38 -18.12 6.41
C SER A 70 4.16 -19.63 6.52
N ILE A 71 4.67 -20.40 5.56
CA ILE A 71 4.60 -21.87 5.57
C ILE A 71 5.52 -22.44 6.66
N ILE A 72 6.79 -22.00 6.70
CA ILE A 72 7.77 -22.51 7.68
C ILE A 72 7.36 -22.21 9.13
N THR A 73 6.79 -21.04 9.37
CA THR A 73 6.37 -20.63 10.71
C THR A 73 4.93 -21.00 11.03
N LEU A 74 4.27 -21.82 10.19
CA LEU A 74 2.87 -22.26 10.37
C LEU A 74 1.90 -21.10 10.64
N GLY A 75 2.08 -19.99 9.91
CA GLY A 75 1.21 -18.80 9.98
C GLY A 75 1.59 -17.76 11.04
N VAL A 76 2.61 -17.98 11.86
CA VAL A 76 3.06 -16.99 12.87
C VAL A 76 3.68 -15.75 12.22
N TYR A 77 4.53 -15.94 11.20
CA TYR A 77 5.23 -14.85 10.53
C TYR A 77 4.30 -13.78 9.97
N PRO A 78 3.20 -14.11 9.26
CA PRO A 78 2.16 -13.15 8.89
C PRO A 78 1.76 -12.19 10.02
N ALA A 79 1.50 -12.72 11.22
CA ALA A 79 1.00 -11.90 12.34
C ALA A 79 2.07 -10.91 12.80
N PHE A 80 3.31 -11.40 12.91
CA PHE A 80 4.45 -10.56 13.23
C PHE A 80 4.71 -9.50 12.15
N TRP A 81 4.56 -9.87 10.87
CA TRP A 81 4.72 -8.95 9.74
C TRP A 81 3.75 -7.76 9.80
N VAL A 82 2.48 -7.99 10.18
CA VAL A 82 1.50 -6.90 10.36
C VAL A 82 1.93 -5.97 11.50
N PHE A 83 2.31 -6.55 12.65
CA PHE A 83 2.74 -5.77 13.80
C PHE A 83 3.95 -4.89 13.49
N LEU A 84 5.00 -5.43 12.86
CA LEU A 84 6.19 -4.67 12.51
C LEU A 84 5.91 -3.54 11.50
N ARG A 85 4.94 -3.74 10.61
CA ARG A 85 4.67 -2.80 9.52
C ARG A 85 3.64 -1.73 9.86
N ARG A 86 2.89 -1.89 10.95
CA ARG A 86 1.84 -0.95 11.37
C ARG A 86 2.32 0.50 11.43
N ASN A 87 3.57 0.73 11.85
CA ASN A 87 4.15 2.07 11.97
C ASN A 87 4.26 2.76 10.61
N SER A 88 4.76 2.08 9.57
CA SER A 88 4.82 2.64 8.21
C SER A 88 3.43 2.92 7.65
N PHE A 89 2.44 2.08 7.94
CA PHE A 89 1.05 2.34 7.55
C PHE A 89 0.46 3.55 8.27
N ASN A 90 0.70 3.67 9.58
CA ASN A 90 0.20 4.79 10.37
C ASN A 90 0.85 6.13 9.97
N GLN A 91 2.02 6.11 9.34
CA GLN A 91 2.67 7.29 8.76
C GLN A 91 1.97 7.80 7.48
N LEU A 92 1.11 7.00 6.83
CA LEU A 92 0.35 7.43 5.66
C LEU A 92 -0.65 8.57 5.96
N LYS A 93 -0.87 8.92 7.24
CA LYS A 93 -1.74 10.02 7.71
C LYS A 93 -3.11 10.02 7.04
N VAL A 94 -3.69 8.83 6.92
CA VAL A 94 -5.01 8.60 6.32
C VAL A 94 -6.10 8.58 7.38
N SER A 95 -7.37 8.47 6.96
CA SER A 95 -8.56 8.44 7.82
C SER A 95 -8.48 7.36 8.90
N GLU A 96 -7.90 6.21 8.56
CA GLU A 96 -7.77 5.07 9.45
C GLU A 96 -6.33 4.88 9.96
N LYS A 97 -6.23 4.34 11.18
CA LYS A 97 -4.98 3.85 11.78
C LYS A 97 -5.10 2.39 12.17
N ILE A 98 -3.99 1.68 12.09
CA ILE A 98 -3.85 0.33 12.63
C ILE A 98 -3.45 0.48 14.10
N GLN A 99 -4.36 0.11 15.00
CA GLN A 99 -4.13 0.12 16.44
C GLN A 99 -3.25 -1.07 16.85
N ASP A 100 -2.43 -0.90 17.88
CA ASP A 100 -1.45 -1.89 18.31
C ASP A 100 -2.09 -3.23 18.73
N TRP A 101 -3.19 -3.18 19.49
CA TRP A 101 -3.91 -4.40 19.91
C TRP A 101 -4.48 -5.14 18.71
N LEU A 102 -5.00 -4.42 17.70
CA LEU A 102 -5.56 -5.02 16.49
C LEU A 102 -4.46 -5.68 15.64
N ALA A 103 -3.27 -5.09 15.62
CA ALA A 103 -2.12 -5.69 14.94
C ALA A 103 -1.57 -6.94 15.65
N LEU A 104 -1.73 -7.03 16.98
CA LEU A 104 -1.34 -8.18 17.79
C LEU A 104 -2.41 -9.27 17.84
N LEU A 105 -3.68 -8.92 17.61
CA LEU A 105 -4.80 -9.84 17.73
C LEU A 105 -4.63 -11.16 16.95
N PRO A 106 -4.16 -11.18 15.68
CA PRO A 106 -3.94 -12.45 14.98
C PRO A 106 -2.90 -13.35 15.66
N LEU A 107 -1.86 -12.78 16.28
CA LEU A 107 -0.84 -13.53 16.99
C LEU A 107 -1.40 -14.14 18.28
N ILE A 108 -2.21 -13.37 19.00
CA ILE A 108 -2.89 -13.82 20.23
C ILE A 108 -3.87 -14.94 19.90
N LEU A 109 -4.73 -14.76 18.89
CA LEU A 109 -5.70 -15.78 18.48
C LEU A 109 -5.02 -17.05 18.00
N TRP A 110 -3.93 -16.94 17.25
CA TRP A 110 -3.12 -18.09 16.85
C TRP A 110 -2.55 -18.84 18.05
N GLY A 111 -1.95 -18.13 19.02
CA GLY A 111 -1.37 -18.73 20.22
C GLY A 111 -2.39 -19.40 21.14
N VAL A 112 -3.54 -18.76 21.37
CA VAL A 112 -4.64 -19.34 22.16
C VAL A 112 -5.20 -20.58 21.47
N SER A 113 -5.41 -20.53 20.16
CA SER A 113 -5.90 -21.70 19.40
C SER A 113 -4.92 -22.87 19.49
N PHE A 114 -3.62 -22.60 19.39
CA PHE A 114 -2.58 -23.63 19.53
C PHE A 114 -2.60 -24.29 20.92
N VAL A 115 -2.72 -23.51 21.99
CA VAL A 115 -2.78 -24.05 23.36
C VAL A 115 -4.06 -24.86 23.57
N LEU A 116 -5.22 -24.37 23.14
CA LEU A 116 -6.48 -25.10 23.29
C LEU A 116 -6.49 -26.40 22.49
N GLY A 117 -6.05 -26.37 21.24
CA GLY A 117 -5.96 -27.58 20.40
C GLY A 117 -5.02 -28.64 21.00
N ALA A 118 -3.92 -28.23 21.64
CA ALA A 118 -3.01 -29.14 22.33
C ALA A 118 -3.59 -29.77 23.61
N ASN A 119 -4.67 -29.19 24.17
CA ASN A 119 -5.31 -29.66 25.41
C ASN A 119 -6.75 -30.15 25.16
N GLU A 120 -7.13 -30.44 23.91
CA GLU A 120 -8.48 -30.87 23.52
C GLU A 120 -9.58 -29.89 23.99
N GLY A 121 -9.25 -28.60 24.09
CA GLY A 121 -10.18 -27.57 24.52
C GLY A 121 -11.30 -27.32 23.50
N GLU A 122 -12.52 -27.14 24.00
CA GLU A 122 -13.66 -26.79 23.16
C GLU A 122 -13.52 -25.36 22.59
N GLY A 123 -14.08 -25.11 21.39
CA GLY A 123 -14.15 -23.77 20.81
C GLY A 123 -13.05 -23.37 19.81
N GLU A 124 -12.13 -24.29 19.47
CA GLU A 124 -11.08 -24.05 18.46
C GLU A 124 -11.65 -23.53 17.13
N GLN A 125 -12.77 -24.10 16.66
CA GLN A 125 -13.41 -23.70 15.40
C GLN A 125 -13.88 -22.24 15.42
N ILE A 126 -14.40 -21.77 16.55
CA ILE A 126 -14.85 -20.39 16.72
C ILE A 126 -13.65 -19.45 16.69
N LEU A 127 -12.56 -19.81 17.37
CA LEU A 127 -11.32 -19.03 17.38
C LEU A 127 -10.65 -18.99 16.00
N ALA A 128 -10.65 -20.11 15.28
CA ALA A 128 -10.15 -20.18 13.91
C ALA A 128 -10.95 -19.24 12.99
N LEU A 129 -12.28 -19.23 13.12
CA LEU A 129 -13.14 -18.33 12.36
C LEU A 129 -12.88 -16.85 12.71
N LEU A 130 -12.77 -16.52 13.99
CA LEU A 130 -12.45 -15.16 14.45
C LEU A 130 -11.07 -14.70 13.95
N SER A 131 -10.08 -15.60 13.96
CA SER A 131 -8.75 -15.36 13.40
C SER A 131 -8.83 -15.06 11.91
N PHE A 132 -9.54 -15.89 11.14
CA PHE A 132 -9.73 -15.68 9.71
C PHE A 132 -10.43 -14.36 9.39
N VAL A 133 -11.52 -14.02 10.11
CA VAL A 133 -12.24 -12.74 9.94
C VAL A 133 -11.31 -11.56 10.23
N THR A 134 -10.48 -11.66 11.26
CA THR A 134 -9.49 -10.63 11.60
C THR A 134 -8.47 -10.45 10.47
N TRP A 135 -7.98 -11.54 9.87
CA TRP A 135 -7.07 -11.51 8.72
C TRP A 135 -7.66 -10.81 7.50
N VAL A 136 -8.91 -11.15 7.17
CA VAL A 136 -9.66 -10.49 6.10
C VAL A 136 -9.80 -9.00 6.41
N PHE A 137 -10.29 -8.65 7.61
CA PHE A 137 -10.48 -7.27 8.02
C PHE A 137 -9.19 -6.44 7.91
N LEU A 138 -8.08 -6.91 8.47
CA LEU A 138 -6.78 -6.24 8.40
C LEU A 138 -6.32 -6.06 6.95
N SER A 139 -6.50 -7.06 6.09
CA SER A 139 -6.11 -6.99 4.67
C SER A 139 -6.92 -5.92 3.93
N PHE A 140 -8.24 -5.85 4.15
CA PHE A 140 -9.09 -4.82 3.57
C PHE A 140 -8.79 -3.43 4.13
N LYS A 141 -8.48 -3.33 5.41
CA LYS A 141 -8.05 -2.09 6.06
C LYS A 141 -6.75 -1.55 5.45
N MET A 142 -5.73 -2.38 5.32
CA MET A 142 -4.47 -2.00 4.68
C MET A 142 -4.66 -1.61 3.21
N ARG A 143 -5.52 -2.34 2.47
CA ARG A 143 -5.92 -1.96 1.09
C ARG A 143 -6.54 -0.57 1.06
N LYS A 144 -7.48 -0.26 1.96
CA LYS A 144 -8.14 1.06 2.03
C LYS A 144 -7.09 2.15 2.26
N MET A 145 -6.19 1.97 3.22
CA MET A 145 -5.12 2.94 3.51
C MET A 145 -4.21 3.22 2.31
N LEU A 146 -3.77 2.19 1.57
CA LEU A 146 -2.94 2.38 0.38
C LEU A 146 -3.67 3.18 -0.72
N ARG A 147 -4.95 2.88 -0.93
CA ARG A 147 -5.76 3.53 -1.96
C ARG A 147 -6.09 4.98 -1.60
N GLU A 148 -6.45 5.24 -0.36
CA GLU A 148 -6.72 6.60 0.12
C GLU A 148 -5.47 7.48 0.08
N TYR A 149 -4.30 6.93 0.46
CA TYR A 149 -3.03 7.65 0.35
C TYR A 149 -2.75 8.07 -1.10
N VAL A 150 -2.87 7.14 -2.05
CA VAL A 150 -2.63 7.40 -3.48
C VAL A 150 -3.69 8.33 -4.07
N ALA A 151 -4.96 8.17 -3.68
CA ALA A 151 -6.06 9.04 -4.14
C ALA A 151 -5.86 10.51 -3.73
N GLY A 152 -5.10 10.77 -2.66
CA GLY A 152 -4.80 12.12 -2.19
C GLY A 152 -3.93 12.94 -3.15
N PHE A 153 -3.21 12.32 -4.09
CA PHE A 153 -2.30 13.04 -5.00
C PHE A 153 -2.24 12.52 -6.43
N ALA A 154 -2.71 11.30 -6.73
CA ALA A 154 -2.60 10.69 -8.05
C ALA A 154 -3.95 10.63 -8.80
N ASP A 155 -3.89 10.54 -10.13
CA ASP A 155 -5.05 10.40 -11.02
C ASP A 155 -5.85 9.11 -10.81
N GLU A 156 -7.11 9.09 -11.26
CA GLU A 156 -7.96 7.90 -11.15
C GLU A 156 -7.38 6.69 -11.89
N GLU A 157 -6.68 6.93 -12.99
CA GLU A 157 -6.00 5.87 -13.74
C GLU A 157 -4.83 5.28 -12.95
N ALA A 158 -4.04 6.12 -12.29
CA ALA A 158 -3.02 5.71 -11.34
C ALA A 158 -3.64 4.93 -10.16
N LEU A 159 -4.78 5.37 -9.63
CA LEU A 159 -5.48 4.68 -8.54
C LEU A 159 -5.96 3.28 -8.94
N LYS A 160 -6.37 3.06 -10.19
CA LYS A 160 -6.77 1.74 -10.70
C LYS A 160 -5.61 0.74 -10.73
N SER A 161 -4.36 1.18 -10.64
CA SER A 161 -3.19 0.31 -10.57
C SER A 161 -2.90 -0.19 -9.16
N VAL A 162 -3.41 0.48 -8.13
CA VAL A 162 -3.12 0.19 -6.72
C VAL A 162 -4.27 -0.59 -6.09
N ALA A 163 -4.00 -1.85 -5.71
CA ALA A 163 -4.90 -2.72 -4.97
C ALA A 163 -6.37 -2.70 -5.46
N ARG A 164 -6.59 -2.70 -6.78
CA ARG A 164 -7.92 -2.51 -7.39
C ARG A 164 -8.93 -3.54 -6.91
N SER A 165 -8.56 -4.81 -6.87
CA SER A 165 -9.49 -5.92 -6.65
C SER A 165 -9.69 -6.23 -5.17
N GLY A 166 -10.94 -6.14 -4.71
CA GLY A 166 -11.32 -6.64 -3.39
C GLY A 166 -11.28 -8.17 -3.32
N ILE A 167 -11.64 -8.84 -4.41
CA ILE A 167 -11.60 -10.31 -4.53
C ILE A 167 -10.18 -10.84 -4.34
N MET A 168 -9.19 -10.20 -4.98
CA MET A 168 -7.79 -10.58 -4.79
C MET A 168 -7.31 -10.31 -3.36
N THR A 169 -7.86 -9.30 -2.70
CA THR A 169 -7.54 -9.01 -1.29
C THR A 169 -8.10 -10.10 -0.37
N PHE A 170 -9.27 -10.64 -0.67
CA PHE A 170 -9.87 -11.73 0.10
C PHE A 170 -9.08 -13.04 -0.06
N PHE A 171 -8.76 -13.46 -1.29
CA PHE A 171 -8.07 -14.73 -1.54
C PHE A 171 -6.58 -14.70 -1.16
N PHE A 172 -5.90 -13.57 -1.36
CA PHE A 172 -4.45 -13.47 -1.15
C PHE A 172 -4.07 -12.63 0.07
N LEU A 173 -5.04 -12.12 0.83
CA LEU A 173 -4.85 -11.45 2.13
C LEU A 173 -3.64 -10.51 2.14
N ILE A 174 -2.72 -10.68 3.10
CA ILE A 174 -1.51 -9.86 3.23
C ILE A 174 -0.52 -10.01 2.07
N PHE A 175 -0.53 -11.11 1.33
CA PHE A 175 0.37 -11.32 0.20
C PHE A 175 0.02 -10.36 -0.94
N TYR A 176 -1.27 -10.12 -1.17
CA TYR A 176 -1.73 -9.09 -2.11
C TYR A 176 -1.25 -7.70 -1.70
N ILE A 177 -1.35 -7.39 -0.40
CA ILE A 177 -0.90 -6.10 0.14
C ILE A 177 0.62 -5.96 -0.01
N GLN A 178 1.41 -6.99 0.33
CA GLN A 178 2.86 -6.98 0.17
C GLN A 178 3.28 -6.80 -1.29
N TYR A 179 2.58 -7.43 -2.24
CA TYR A 179 2.80 -7.20 -3.67
C TYR A 179 2.62 -5.73 -4.03
N HIS A 180 1.51 -5.10 -3.60
CA HIS A 180 1.24 -3.69 -3.90
C HIS A 180 2.19 -2.72 -3.17
N ILE A 181 2.65 -3.03 -1.96
CA ILE A 181 3.70 -2.25 -1.29
C ILE A 181 4.98 -2.27 -2.13
N ASN A 182 5.42 -3.45 -2.59
CA ASN A 182 6.61 -3.56 -3.44
C ASN A 182 6.43 -2.78 -4.73
N ARG A 183 5.27 -2.91 -5.38
CA ARG A 183 4.95 -2.14 -6.58
C ARG A 183 5.03 -0.63 -6.33
N LEU A 184 4.49 -0.13 -5.21
CA LEU A 184 4.52 1.28 -4.85
C LEU A 184 5.95 1.78 -4.54
N ILE A 185 6.83 0.92 -4.04
CA ILE A 185 8.27 1.20 -3.93
C ILE A 185 8.90 1.27 -5.33
N ASP A 186 8.59 0.30 -6.19
CA ASP A 186 9.20 0.15 -7.52
C ASP A 186 8.80 1.31 -8.46
N ILE A 187 7.56 1.84 -8.35
CA ILE A 187 7.11 3.03 -9.09
C ILE A 187 7.40 4.35 -8.35
N GLY A 188 8.23 4.33 -7.31
CA GLY A 188 8.75 5.53 -6.64
C GLY A 188 7.76 6.29 -5.74
N VAL A 189 6.57 5.75 -5.47
CA VAL A 189 5.62 6.37 -4.51
C VAL A 189 6.18 6.28 -3.08
N PHE A 190 6.67 5.11 -2.69
CA PHE A 190 7.32 4.91 -1.39
C PHE A 190 8.84 4.95 -1.51
N LYS A 191 9.50 5.46 -0.47
CA LYS A 191 10.96 5.35 -0.35
C LYS A 191 11.29 3.92 0.09
N ARG A 192 12.27 3.31 -0.58
CA ARG A 192 12.81 2.02 -0.12
C ARG A 192 13.57 2.22 1.19
N ALA A 193 13.12 1.58 2.26
CA ALA A 193 13.90 1.43 3.48
C ALA A 193 14.97 0.35 3.28
N ASN A 194 16.20 0.63 3.74
CA ASN A 194 17.31 -0.34 3.74
C ASN A 194 17.06 -1.44 4.78
#